data_AF-A0A7S9E106-F1
#
_entry.id   AF-A0A7S9E106-F1
#
_cell.length_a   1.000
_cell.length_b   1.000
_cell.length_c   1.000
_cell.angle_alpha   90.00
_cell.angle_beta   90.00
_cell.angle_gamma   90.00
#
_symmetry.space_group_name_H-M   'P 1'
#
loop_
_entity.id
_entity.type
_entity.pdbx_description
1 polymer ?
#
loop_
_entity_poly.entity_id
_entity_poly.type
_entity_poly.pdbx_seq_one_letter_code
_entity_poly.pdbx_strand_id
1 'polypeptide(L)'
;MLIQVGELAKRAGLTVRTLHHYEQTGLLTPSARSEAGYRLYNLSAVQRLHMIKALAQAGLTLATIKDYLDRQTLSLPELLTQQIDTLNAQLRDVGRLRDRLLVLREALASGNEPDLESRLQTLELMKMYDRWFSQQELAALPFAAQDEQRAQAWRELTEEVQTLMASGCPTDSPQAMRLATRWMERTEQDTAGRPEFLTRLNEMHAAEPQMVEQTGVTPAIIAYITEAFAESKLAIWARYLDEEEMAFSRQHYFDRLQEWPALVAKLHQACREGVAPDSASGQALARAWLELFQSYAGTRPQTLQKFRRAMEQEPHLMKGTDDAGGAELAAAGDRILMRQAQGPAAG
;
A
#
# COMPACT_ATOMS: atom_id res chain seq x y z
N MET A 1 58.14 5.35 -8.68
CA MET A 1 58.27 6.46 -9.64
C MET A 1 57.43 7.63 -9.15
N LEU A 2 58.00 8.84 -9.12
CA LEU A 2 57.31 10.08 -8.75
C LEU A 2 57.10 10.91 -10.02
N ILE A 3 55.89 11.43 -10.23
CA ILE A 3 55.54 12.27 -11.38
C ILE A 3 55.10 13.66 -10.94
N GLN A 4 55.43 14.67 -11.74
CA GLN A 4 55.05 16.06 -11.47
C GLN A 4 53.58 16.30 -11.79
N VAL A 5 52.99 17.32 -11.13
CA VAL A 5 51.57 17.69 -11.29
C VAL A 5 51.15 17.91 -12.76
N GLY A 6 52.01 18.51 -13.58
CA GLY A 6 51.72 18.77 -14.99
C GLY A 6 51.63 17.49 -15.83
N GLU A 7 52.49 16.51 -15.54
CA GLU A 7 52.45 15.23 -16.23
C GLU A 7 51.29 14.35 -15.73
N LEU A 8 50.99 14.40 -14.44
CA LEU A 8 49.79 13.76 -13.87
C LEU A 8 48.50 14.31 -14.51
N ALA A 9 48.39 15.63 -14.64
CA ALA A 9 47.27 16.30 -15.29
C ALA A 9 47.09 15.82 -16.73
N LYS A 10 48.18 15.80 -17.51
CA LYS A 10 48.18 15.33 -18.91
C LYS A 10 47.77 13.87 -19.04
N ARG A 11 48.28 12.98 -18.17
CA ARG A 11 47.95 11.54 -18.20
C ARG A 11 46.51 11.25 -17.75
N ALA A 12 45.97 12.03 -16.82
CA ALA A 12 44.61 11.87 -16.31
C ALA A 12 43.54 12.56 -17.20
N GLY A 13 43.96 13.41 -18.14
CA GLY A 13 43.07 14.25 -18.95
C GLY A 13 42.39 15.34 -18.14
N LEU A 14 43.08 15.86 -17.10
CA LEU A 14 42.58 16.90 -16.21
C LEU A 14 43.42 18.16 -16.35
N THR A 15 42.86 19.29 -15.93
CA THR A 15 43.64 20.52 -15.83
C THR A 15 44.46 20.51 -14.53
N VAL A 16 45.62 21.20 -14.53
CA VAL A 16 46.40 21.43 -13.30
C VAL A 16 45.54 22.14 -12.25
N ARG A 17 44.62 23.03 -12.68
CA ARG A 17 43.65 23.70 -11.80
C ARG A 17 42.74 22.71 -11.06
N THR A 18 42.25 21.67 -11.75
CA THR A 18 41.43 20.62 -11.12
C THR A 18 42.22 19.86 -10.06
N LEU A 19 43.49 19.54 -10.32
CA LEU A 19 44.35 18.88 -9.34
C LEU A 19 44.64 19.77 -8.11
N HIS A 20 44.87 21.07 -8.30
CA HIS A 20 44.99 22.01 -7.19
C HIS A 20 43.70 22.11 -6.38
N HIS A 21 42.53 22.05 -7.03
CA HIS A 21 41.25 22.02 -6.33
C HIS A 21 41.07 20.73 -5.50
N TYR A 22 41.51 19.58 -6.01
CA TYR A 22 41.53 18.33 -5.24
C TYR A 22 42.50 18.37 -4.06
N GLU A 23 43.63 19.07 -4.18
CA GLU A 23 44.53 19.31 -3.05
C GLU A 23 43.88 20.21 -2.00
N GLN A 24 43.25 21.31 -2.41
CA GLN A 24 42.57 22.25 -1.49
C GLN A 24 41.42 21.60 -0.73
N THR A 25 40.68 20.70 -1.36
CA THR A 25 39.58 19.95 -0.73
C THR A 25 40.08 18.75 0.10
N GLY A 26 41.38 18.47 0.06
CA GLY A 26 42.01 17.32 0.71
C GLY A 26 41.70 15.98 0.03
N LEU A 27 41.10 16.00 -1.16
CA LEU A 27 40.73 14.82 -1.92
C LEU A 27 41.95 14.11 -2.53
N LEU A 28 42.99 14.87 -2.91
CA LEU A 28 44.27 14.35 -3.41
C LEU A 28 45.44 15.19 -2.91
N THR A 29 46.24 14.64 -2.00
CA THR A 29 47.44 15.30 -1.47
C THR A 29 48.71 14.88 -2.23
N PRO A 30 49.66 15.81 -2.47
CA PRO A 30 50.96 15.45 -3.04
C PRO A 30 51.74 14.52 -2.10
N SER A 31 52.42 13.54 -2.67
CA SER A 31 53.22 12.56 -1.91
C SER A 31 54.54 13.15 -1.40
N ALA A 32 55.10 14.10 -2.15
CA ALA A 32 56.31 14.82 -1.79
C ALA A 32 56.37 16.16 -2.51
N ARG A 33 57.33 17.00 -2.11
CA ARG A 33 57.76 18.17 -2.88
C ARG A 33 59.21 18.01 -3.29
N SER A 34 59.57 18.42 -4.50
CA SER A 34 60.98 18.44 -4.93
C SER A 34 61.74 19.57 -4.22
N GLU A 35 63.08 19.53 -4.30
CA GLU A 35 63.94 20.61 -3.77
C GLU A 35 63.62 21.99 -4.39
N ALA A 36 63.17 22.00 -5.64
CA ALA A 36 62.70 23.20 -6.34
C ALA A 36 61.24 23.58 -6.04
N GLY A 37 60.57 22.90 -5.09
CA GLY A 37 59.21 23.20 -4.64
C GLY A 37 58.07 22.59 -5.48
N TYR A 38 58.36 21.76 -6.48
CA TYR A 38 57.34 21.13 -7.33
C TYR A 38 56.61 20.00 -6.61
N ARG A 39 55.31 19.86 -6.87
CA ARG A 39 54.47 18.77 -6.34
C ARG A 39 54.75 17.45 -7.04
N LEU A 40 55.01 16.41 -6.26
CA LEU A 40 55.31 15.07 -6.74
C LEU A 40 54.25 14.07 -6.27
N TYR A 41 53.78 13.22 -7.18
CA TYR A 41 52.77 12.20 -6.94
C TYR A 41 53.34 10.82 -7.23
N ASN A 42 53.11 9.87 -6.32
CA ASN A 42 53.49 8.48 -6.48
C ASN A 42 52.39 7.67 -7.19
N LEU A 43 52.62 6.37 -7.38
CA LEU A 43 51.66 5.47 -8.02
C LEU A 43 50.31 5.37 -7.28
N SER A 44 50.31 5.41 -5.95
CA SER A 44 49.06 5.34 -5.16
C SER A 44 48.20 6.58 -5.36
N ALA A 45 48.81 7.76 -5.55
CA ALA A 45 48.08 8.97 -5.91
C ALA A 45 47.47 8.88 -7.32
N VAL A 46 48.14 8.21 -8.27
CA VAL A 46 47.57 7.95 -9.61
C VAL A 46 46.36 7.02 -9.51
N GLN A 47 46.46 5.92 -8.75
CA GLN A 47 45.34 5.00 -8.51
C GLN A 47 44.15 5.70 -7.84
N ARG A 48 44.43 6.52 -6.81
CA ARG A 48 43.41 7.34 -6.15
C ARG A 48 42.72 8.29 -7.13
N LEU A 49 43.48 8.94 -8.01
CA LEU A 49 42.93 9.83 -9.04
C LEU A 49 42.04 9.10 -10.04
N HIS A 50 42.40 7.88 -10.46
CA HIS A 50 41.54 7.05 -11.32
C HIS A 50 40.22 6.69 -10.62
N MET A 51 40.28 6.33 -9.33
CA MET A 51 39.09 6.02 -8.54
C MET A 51 38.17 7.25 -8.40
N ILE A 52 38.74 8.41 -8.08
CA ILE A 52 38.00 9.69 -8.01
C ILE A 52 37.27 9.94 -9.33
N LYS A 53 37.96 9.77 -10.46
CA LYS A 53 37.39 10.00 -11.80
C LYS A 53 36.24 9.05 -12.10
N ALA A 54 36.40 7.76 -11.82
CA ALA A 54 35.36 6.76 -12.06
C ALA A 54 34.10 7.04 -11.22
N LEU A 55 34.27 7.34 -9.93
CA LEU A 55 33.15 7.63 -9.04
C LEU A 55 32.46 8.96 -9.37
N ALA A 56 33.22 9.99 -9.75
CA ALA A 56 32.65 11.25 -10.20
C ALA A 56 31.85 11.08 -11.51
N GLN A 57 32.31 10.24 -12.43
CA GLN A 57 31.57 9.88 -13.65
C GLN A 57 30.31 9.08 -13.36
N ALA A 58 30.28 8.31 -12.28
CA ALA A 58 29.08 7.63 -11.79
C ALA A 58 28.09 8.56 -11.05
N GLY A 59 28.35 9.87 -11.02
CA GLY A 59 27.45 10.88 -10.47
C GLY A 59 27.61 11.13 -8.97
N LEU A 60 28.65 10.58 -8.32
CA LEU A 60 28.91 10.84 -6.91
C LEU A 60 29.54 12.21 -6.69
N THR A 61 29.18 12.85 -5.57
CA THR A 61 29.77 14.12 -5.17
C THR A 61 31.21 13.94 -4.70
N LEU A 62 32.04 14.97 -4.89
CA LEU A 62 33.44 14.95 -4.43
C LEU A 62 33.56 14.77 -2.91
N ALA A 63 32.57 15.23 -2.14
CA ALA A 63 32.51 15.03 -0.69
C ALA A 63 32.29 13.55 -0.33
N THR A 64 31.33 12.88 -0.97
CA THR A 64 31.06 11.45 -0.77
C THR A 64 32.26 10.59 -1.19
N ILE A 65 32.91 10.94 -2.30
CA ILE A 65 34.13 10.27 -2.78
C ILE A 65 35.26 10.43 -1.76
N LYS A 66 35.43 11.61 -1.18
CA LYS A 66 36.43 11.86 -0.14
C LYS A 66 36.17 10.98 1.09
N ASP A 67 34.95 10.96 1.59
CA ASP A 67 34.59 10.17 2.78
C ASP A 67 34.80 8.67 2.53
N TYR A 68 34.44 8.16 1.36
CA TYR A 68 34.71 6.77 0.98
C TYR A 68 36.21 6.45 0.98
N LEU A 69 37.02 7.32 0.36
CA LEU A 69 38.46 7.10 0.22
C LEU A 69 39.24 7.31 1.52
N ASP A 70 38.73 8.09 2.47
CA ASP A 70 39.42 8.43 3.72
C ASP A 70 38.96 7.57 4.90
N ARG A 71 37.67 7.22 4.97
CA ARG A 71 37.06 6.59 6.15
C ARG A 71 36.59 5.15 5.93
N GLN A 72 36.48 4.71 4.68
CA GLN A 72 35.89 3.40 4.31
C GLN A 72 34.57 3.08 5.03
N THR A 73 33.80 4.13 5.38
CA THR A 73 32.59 4.00 6.20
C THR A 73 31.48 3.19 5.52
N LEU A 74 31.48 3.16 4.19
CA LEU A 74 30.58 2.35 3.37
C LEU A 74 31.42 1.58 2.36
N SER A 75 31.02 0.33 2.07
CA SER A 75 31.60 -0.43 0.98
C SER A 75 31.20 0.18 -0.38
N LEU A 76 32.01 -0.06 -1.42
CA LEU A 76 31.71 0.41 -2.77
C LEU A 76 30.32 -0.04 -3.28
N PRO A 77 29.88 -1.31 -3.08
CA PRO A 77 28.53 -1.72 -3.45
C PRO A 77 27.43 -0.91 -2.77
N GLU A 78 27.53 -0.68 -1.45
CA GLU A 78 26.52 0.08 -0.69
C GLU A 78 26.41 1.53 -1.17
N LEU A 79 27.54 2.17 -1.44
CA LEU A 79 27.61 3.53 -1.95
C LEU A 79 27.04 3.64 -3.38
N LEU A 80 27.27 2.65 -4.23
CA LEU A 80 26.64 2.59 -5.55
C LEU A 80 25.12 2.33 -5.45
N THR A 81 24.68 1.45 -4.55
CA THR A 81 23.25 1.22 -4.30
C THR A 81 22.54 2.50 -3.85
N GLN A 82 23.12 3.25 -2.90
CA GLN A 82 22.56 4.54 -2.48
C GLN A 82 22.44 5.55 -3.63
N GLN A 83 23.44 5.60 -4.51
CA GLN A 83 23.41 6.48 -5.68
C GLN A 83 22.32 6.05 -6.68
N ILE A 84 22.17 4.74 -6.91
CA ILE A 84 21.10 4.18 -7.74
C ILE A 84 19.73 4.55 -7.16
N ASP A 85 19.54 4.41 -5.84
CA ASP A 85 18.28 4.75 -5.17
C ASP A 85 17.94 6.24 -5.28
N THR A 86 18.96 7.10 -5.16
CA THR A 86 18.83 8.55 -5.35
C THR A 86 18.38 8.88 -6.78
N LEU A 87 19.03 8.27 -7.79
CA LEU A 87 18.66 8.47 -9.19
C LEU A 87 17.25 7.94 -9.49
N ASN A 88 16.89 6.78 -8.93
CA ASN A 88 15.54 6.22 -9.05
C ASN A 88 14.48 7.15 -8.44
N ALA A 89 14.78 7.79 -7.31
CA ALA A 89 13.89 8.80 -6.71
C ALA A 89 13.71 10.01 -7.64
N GLN A 90 14.80 10.54 -8.19
CA GLN A 90 14.74 11.65 -9.15
C GLN A 90 13.95 11.29 -10.41
N LEU A 91 14.13 10.06 -10.93
CA LEU A 91 13.37 9.53 -12.07
C LEU A 91 11.87 9.47 -11.77
N ARG A 92 11.49 9.03 -10.56
CA ARG A 92 10.08 9.03 -10.12
C ARG A 92 9.51 10.45 -10.07
N ASP A 93 10.26 11.42 -9.54
CA ASP A 93 9.81 12.81 -9.45
C ASP A 93 9.64 13.46 -10.82
N VAL A 94 10.60 13.24 -11.72
CA VAL A 94 10.52 13.72 -13.11
C VAL A 94 9.37 13.03 -13.85
N GLY A 95 9.17 11.73 -13.65
CA GLY A 95 8.04 10.98 -14.20
C GLY A 95 6.69 11.55 -13.75
N ARG A 96 6.52 11.78 -12.45
CA ARG A 96 5.33 12.42 -11.87
C ARG A 96 5.08 13.80 -12.46
N LEU A 97 6.11 14.61 -12.64
CA LEU A 97 5.97 15.93 -13.26
C LEU A 97 5.51 15.83 -14.72
N ARG A 98 6.12 14.93 -15.49
CA ARG A 98 5.73 14.66 -16.88
C ARG A 98 4.27 14.24 -16.97
N ASP A 99 3.85 13.29 -16.14
CA ASP A 99 2.49 12.75 -16.17
C ASP A 99 1.45 13.84 -15.82
N ARG A 100 1.75 14.72 -14.85
CA ARG A 100 0.93 15.91 -14.56
C ARG A 100 0.82 16.86 -15.74
N LEU A 101 1.93 17.11 -16.44
CA LEU A 101 1.93 17.97 -17.63
C LEU A 101 1.13 17.37 -18.78
N LEU A 102 1.13 16.04 -18.94
CA LEU A 102 0.31 15.35 -19.93
C LEU A 102 -1.19 15.50 -19.64
N VAL A 103 -1.60 15.31 -18.38
CA VAL A 103 -2.99 15.52 -17.95
C VAL A 103 -3.43 16.97 -18.17
N LEU A 104 -2.59 17.94 -17.78
CA LEU A 104 -2.86 19.36 -18.01
C LEU A 104 -3.03 19.68 -19.49
N ARG A 105 -2.16 19.12 -20.35
CA ARG A 105 -2.24 19.33 -21.80
C ARG A 105 -3.52 18.76 -22.39
N GLU A 106 -3.90 17.54 -22.01
CA GLU A 106 -5.13 16.89 -22.51
C GLU A 106 -6.38 17.66 -22.07
N ALA A 107 -6.41 18.09 -20.80
CA ALA A 107 -7.49 18.90 -20.28
C ALA A 107 -7.63 20.22 -21.07
N LEU A 108 -6.52 20.90 -21.37
CA LEU A 108 -6.54 22.14 -22.16
C LEU A 108 -6.97 21.91 -23.62
N ALA A 109 -6.67 20.74 -24.20
CA ALA A 109 -7.05 20.39 -25.56
C ALA A 109 -8.54 20.06 -25.71
N SER A 110 -9.18 19.54 -24.65
CA SER A 110 -10.57 19.05 -24.70
C SER A 110 -11.66 20.13 -24.75
N GLY A 111 -11.32 21.42 -24.70
CA GLY A 111 -12.29 22.53 -24.84
C GLY A 111 -13.30 22.69 -23.68
N ASN A 112 -13.35 21.73 -22.75
CA ASN A 112 -13.97 21.92 -21.44
C ASN A 112 -12.96 22.66 -20.56
N GLU A 113 -13.28 23.90 -20.20
CA GLU A 113 -12.71 24.55 -19.02
C GLU A 113 -13.60 24.19 -17.82
N PRO A 114 -13.36 23.07 -17.11
CA PRO A 114 -13.67 23.07 -15.70
C PRO A 114 -12.84 24.20 -15.08
N ASP A 115 -13.47 24.97 -14.21
CA ASP A 115 -12.85 26.05 -13.45
C ASP A 115 -11.51 25.58 -12.84
N LEU A 116 -10.56 26.51 -12.74
CA LEU A 116 -9.24 26.30 -12.17
C LEU A 116 -9.29 25.56 -10.84
N GLU A 117 -10.32 25.80 -10.02
CA GLU A 117 -10.53 25.12 -8.74
C GLU A 117 -10.78 23.61 -8.92
N SER A 118 -11.70 23.22 -9.80
CA SER A 118 -11.99 21.81 -10.12
C SER A 118 -10.79 21.08 -10.76
N ARG A 119 -9.96 21.80 -11.53
CA ARG A 119 -8.70 21.28 -12.09
C ARG A 119 -7.62 21.08 -11.05
N LEU A 120 -7.44 22.04 -10.14
CA LEU A 120 -6.50 21.92 -9.04
C LEU A 120 -6.91 20.76 -8.11
N GLN A 121 -8.20 20.62 -7.82
CA GLN A 121 -8.75 19.52 -7.04
C GLN A 121 -8.47 18.15 -7.69
N THR A 122 -8.69 18.02 -9.00
CA THR A 122 -8.39 16.76 -9.73
C THR A 122 -6.89 16.45 -9.68
N LEU A 123 -6.01 17.45 -9.81
CA LEU A 123 -4.57 17.27 -9.70
C LEU A 123 -4.12 16.93 -8.28
N GLU A 124 -4.75 17.50 -7.26
CA GLU A 124 -4.49 17.17 -5.85
C GLU A 124 -4.94 15.74 -5.51
N LEU A 125 -6.08 15.29 -6.04
CA LEU A 125 -6.54 13.90 -5.97
C LEU A 125 -5.50 12.93 -6.54
N MET A 126 -4.98 13.22 -7.75
CA MET A 126 -3.92 12.41 -8.34
C MET A 126 -2.66 12.37 -7.46
N LYS A 127 -2.27 13.51 -6.86
CA LYS A 127 -1.13 13.55 -5.93
C LYS A 127 -1.38 12.78 -4.64
N MET A 128 -2.61 12.75 -4.16
CA MET A 128 -3.00 12.03 -2.96
C MET A 128 -2.93 10.52 -3.22
N TYR A 129 -3.56 10.04 -4.29
CA TYR A 129 -3.46 8.65 -4.72
C TYR A 129 -1.99 8.20 -4.92
N ASP A 130 -1.13 9.05 -5.49
CA ASP A 130 0.33 8.80 -5.62
C ASP A 130 1.10 8.60 -4.30
N ARG A 131 0.55 9.07 -3.16
CA ARG A 131 1.14 8.88 -1.82
C ARG A 131 0.75 7.54 -1.20
N TRP A 132 -0.44 7.05 -1.53
CA TRP A 132 -1.05 5.86 -0.93
C TRP A 132 -0.93 4.60 -1.80
N PHE A 133 -0.72 4.76 -3.11
CA PHE A 133 -0.62 3.67 -4.08
C PHE A 133 0.60 3.85 -4.98
N SER A 134 1.26 2.74 -5.31
CA SER A 134 2.32 2.73 -6.32
C SER A 134 1.75 2.91 -7.74
N GLN A 135 2.57 3.29 -8.72
CA GLN A 135 2.09 3.44 -10.11
C GLN A 135 1.53 2.14 -10.71
N GLN A 136 2.08 0.98 -10.33
CA GLN A 136 1.54 -0.31 -10.77
C GLN A 136 0.16 -0.60 -10.16
N GLU A 137 -0.05 -0.19 -8.90
CA GLU A 137 -1.33 -0.35 -8.23
C GLU A 137 -2.37 0.62 -8.75
N LEU A 138 -1.99 1.88 -9.02
CA LEU A 138 -2.87 2.87 -9.64
C LEU A 138 -3.35 2.44 -11.02
N ALA A 139 -2.48 1.82 -11.81
CA ALA A 139 -2.88 1.24 -13.11
C ALA A 139 -3.89 0.09 -12.95
N ALA A 140 -3.89 -0.59 -11.80
CA ALA A 140 -4.80 -1.70 -11.48
C ALA A 140 -6.00 -1.28 -10.63
N LEU A 141 -6.09 -0.01 -10.22
CA LEU A 141 -7.14 0.52 -9.34
C LEU A 141 -8.19 1.24 -10.19
N PRO A 142 -9.41 0.67 -10.35
CA PRO A 142 -10.48 1.34 -11.07
C PRO A 142 -10.74 2.76 -10.57
N PHE A 143 -10.73 3.01 -9.25
CA PHE A 143 -10.88 4.37 -8.70
C PHE A 143 -9.90 5.42 -9.26
N ALA A 144 -8.69 5.02 -9.67
CA ALA A 144 -7.71 5.95 -10.24
C ALA A 144 -7.98 6.29 -11.72
N ALA A 145 -8.77 5.47 -12.42
CA ALA A 145 -9.16 5.74 -13.80
C ALA A 145 -10.21 6.85 -13.87
N GLN A 146 -10.14 7.69 -14.90
CA GLN A 146 -11.18 8.67 -15.18
C GLN A 146 -12.36 7.97 -15.87
N ASP A 147 -13.45 7.80 -15.13
CA ASP A 147 -14.68 7.19 -15.62
C ASP A 147 -15.87 8.00 -15.08
N GLU A 148 -16.54 8.72 -15.98
CA GLU A 148 -17.66 9.58 -15.64
C GLU A 148 -18.88 8.79 -15.18
N GLN A 149 -19.10 7.58 -15.70
CA GLN A 149 -20.20 6.71 -15.29
C GLN A 149 -20.00 6.21 -13.87
N ARG A 150 -18.77 5.79 -13.52
CA ARG A 150 -18.43 5.43 -12.14
C ARG A 150 -18.59 6.62 -11.21
N ALA A 151 -18.08 7.79 -11.59
CA ALA A 151 -18.18 9.00 -10.78
C ALA A 151 -19.65 9.42 -10.55
N GLN A 152 -20.51 9.30 -11.56
CA GLN A 152 -21.95 9.57 -11.43
C GLN A 152 -22.62 8.59 -10.48
N ALA A 153 -22.33 7.30 -10.61
CA ALA A 153 -22.95 6.29 -9.76
C ALA A 153 -22.50 6.37 -8.29
N TRP A 154 -21.26 6.79 -8.02
CA TRP A 154 -20.82 7.10 -6.65
C TRP A 154 -21.52 8.32 -6.07
N ARG A 155 -21.74 9.37 -6.88
CA ARG A 155 -22.52 10.54 -6.45
C ARG A 155 -23.95 10.16 -6.07
N GLU A 156 -24.63 9.38 -6.92
CA GLU A 156 -25.99 8.89 -6.65
C GLU A 156 -26.06 8.04 -5.37
N LEU A 157 -25.09 7.13 -5.15
CA LEU A 157 -25.05 6.32 -3.94
C LEU A 157 -24.81 7.18 -2.69
N THR A 158 -23.88 8.13 -2.74
CA THR A 158 -23.60 9.04 -1.63
C THR A 158 -24.82 9.89 -1.27
N GLU A 159 -25.52 10.44 -2.28
CA GLU A 159 -26.76 11.20 -2.09
C GLU A 159 -27.89 10.33 -1.48
N GLU A 160 -28.02 9.08 -1.91
CA GLU A 160 -29.01 8.13 -1.37
C GLU A 160 -28.73 7.83 0.11
N VAL A 161 -27.46 7.63 0.50
CA VAL A 161 -27.09 7.40 1.91
C VAL A 161 -27.36 8.65 2.75
N GLN A 162 -26.97 9.83 2.27
CA GLN A 162 -27.22 11.09 2.96
C GLN A 162 -28.71 11.33 3.18
N THR A 163 -29.55 11.00 2.19
CA THR A 163 -31.01 11.11 2.30
C THR A 163 -31.57 10.16 3.36
N LEU A 164 -31.14 8.88 3.38
CA LEU A 164 -31.57 7.93 4.41
C LEU A 164 -31.13 8.36 5.81
N MET A 165 -29.89 8.81 5.97
CA MET A 165 -29.38 9.32 7.24
C MET A 165 -30.14 10.56 7.72
N ALA A 166 -30.43 11.51 6.81
CA ALA A 166 -31.20 12.71 7.14
C ALA A 166 -32.65 12.40 7.56
N SER A 167 -33.23 11.34 7.01
CA SER A 167 -34.57 10.86 7.40
C SER A 167 -34.58 10.09 8.73
N GLY A 168 -33.42 9.83 9.34
CA GLY A 168 -33.30 9.02 10.55
C GLY A 168 -33.64 7.54 10.33
N CYS A 169 -33.45 7.03 9.10
CA CYS A 169 -33.77 5.65 8.75
C CYS A 169 -32.87 4.66 9.51
N PRO A 170 -33.45 3.71 10.27
CA PRO A 170 -32.66 2.69 10.97
C PRO A 170 -31.81 1.82 10.05
N THR A 171 -30.65 1.38 10.55
CA THR A 171 -29.67 0.53 9.85
C THR A 171 -30.19 -0.87 9.56
N ASP A 172 -31.13 -1.37 10.38
CA ASP A 172 -31.83 -2.65 10.20
C ASP A 172 -33.00 -2.59 9.20
N SER A 173 -33.27 -1.41 8.63
CA SER A 173 -34.34 -1.27 7.64
C SER A 173 -33.98 -1.96 6.32
N PRO A 174 -34.96 -2.54 5.59
CA PRO A 174 -34.72 -3.14 4.27
C PRO A 174 -34.13 -2.17 3.24
N GLN A 175 -34.37 -0.87 3.40
CA GLN A 175 -33.80 0.16 2.52
C GLN A 175 -32.31 0.36 2.80
N ALA A 176 -31.93 0.53 4.07
CA ALA A 176 -30.54 0.69 4.49
C ALA A 176 -29.71 -0.55 4.13
N MET A 177 -30.21 -1.76 4.42
CA MET A 177 -29.50 -3.01 4.10
C MET A 177 -29.27 -3.20 2.60
N ARG A 178 -30.24 -2.85 1.75
CA ARG A 178 -30.07 -2.92 0.28
C ARG A 178 -29.08 -1.90 -0.24
N LEU A 179 -29.11 -0.68 0.31
CA LEU A 179 -28.16 0.37 -0.06
C LEU A 179 -26.74 -0.03 0.34
N ALA A 180 -26.56 -0.53 1.56
CA ALA A 180 -25.28 -1.01 2.04
C ALA A 180 -24.73 -2.18 1.22
N THR A 181 -25.60 -3.10 0.78
CA THR A 181 -25.20 -4.18 -0.14
C THR A 181 -24.69 -3.62 -1.47
N ARG A 182 -25.42 -2.68 -2.09
CA ARG A 182 -24.98 -2.03 -3.35
C ARG A 182 -23.67 -1.27 -3.17
N TRP A 183 -23.49 -0.62 -2.02
CA TRP A 183 -22.25 0.08 -1.67
C TRP A 183 -21.07 -0.87 -1.59
N MET A 184 -21.23 -2.01 -0.90
CA MET A 184 -20.16 -3.00 -0.75
C MET A 184 -19.82 -3.68 -2.09
N GLU A 185 -20.82 -4.07 -2.88
CA GLU A 185 -20.61 -4.65 -4.21
C GLU A 185 -19.85 -3.70 -5.15
N ARG A 186 -20.18 -2.41 -5.11
CA ARG A 186 -19.50 -1.41 -5.93
C ARG A 186 -18.10 -1.12 -5.41
N THR A 187 -17.92 -1.03 -4.09
CA THR A 187 -16.60 -0.91 -3.48
C THR A 187 -15.69 -2.05 -3.92
N GLU A 188 -16.16 -3.29 -3.85
CA GLU A 188 -15.41 -4.49 -4.27
C GLU A 188 -15.05 -4.45 -5.77
N GLN A 189 -15.99 -4.03 -6.63
CA GLN A 189 -15.72 -3.85 -8.06
C GLN A 189 -14.66 -2.77 -8.32
N ASP A 190 -14.77 -1.63 -7.65
CA ASP A 190 -13.92 -0.46 -7.89
C ASP A 190 -12.55 -0.53 -7.18
N THR A 191 -12.37 -1.50 -6.27
CA THR A 191 -11.07 -1.93 -5.73
C THR A 191 -10.47 -3.12 -6.49
N ALA A 192 -11.07 -3.52 -7.63
CA ALA A 192 -10.68 -4.70 -8.40
C ALA A 192 -10.65 -6.01 -7.59
N GLY A 193 -11.51 -6.12 -6.57
CA GLY A 193 -11.58 -7.27 -5.66
C GLY A 193 -10.33 -7.45 -4.81
N ARG A 194 -9.54 -6.37 -4.60
CA ARG A 194 -8.31 -6.41 -3.82
C ARG A 194 -8.54 -5.85 -2.41
N PRO A 195 -8.51 -6.69 -1.36
CA PRO A 195 -8.75 -6.25 0.02
C PRO A 195 -7.68 -5.26 0.51
N GLU A 196 -6.46 -5.36 -0.01
CA GLU A 196 -5.40 -4.40 0.30
C GLU A 196 -5.69 -2.98 -0.20
N PHE A 197 -6.49 -2.84 -1.26
CA PHE A 197 -6.89 -1.53 -1.79
C PHE A 197 -7.99 -0.93 -0.94
N LEU A 198 -8.99 -1.73 -0.55
CA LEU A 198 -10.04 -1.30 0.38
C LEU A 198 -9.46 -0.81 1.72
N THR A 199 -8.51 -1.57 2.28
CA THR A 199 -7.85 -1.19 3.54
C THR A 199 -7.16 0.17 3.43
N ARG A 200 -6.40 0.41 2.36
CA ARG A 200 -5.75 1.71 2.13
C ARG A 200 -6.71 2.84 1.82
N LEU A 201 -7.83 2.57 1.13
CA LEU A 201 -8.87 3.58 0.93
C LEU A 201 -9.47 4.00 2.28
N ASN A 202 -9.74 3.05 3.18
CA ASN A 202 -10.23 3.35 4.53
C ASN A 202 -9.20 4.17 5.35
N GLU A 203 -7.92 3.80 5.30
CA GLU A 203 -6.85 4.56 5.95
C GLU A 203 -6.73 5.98 5.39
N MET A 204 -6.81 6.14 4.06
CA MET A 204 -6.81 7.43 3.39
C MET A 204 -8.02 8.28 3.78
N HIS A 205 -9.23 7.71 3.83
CA HIS A 205 -10.42 8.43 4.30
C HIS A 205 -10.31 8.88 5.76
N ALA A 206 -9.60 8.12 6.60
CA ALA A 206 -9.36 8.50 8.00
C ALA A 206 -8.27 9.56 8.16
N ALA A 207 -7.25 9.54 7.30
CA ALA A 207 -6.07 10.40 7.40
C ALA A 207 -6.16 11.71 6.61
N GLU A 208 -6.94 11.76 5.53
CA GLU A 208 -6.97 12.87 4.57
C GLU A 208 -8.36 13.56 4.58
N PRO A 209 -8.51 14.73 5.24
CA PRO A 209 -9.77 15.47 5.27
C PRO A 209 -10.28 15.88 3.88
N GLN A 210 -9.37 16.09 2.93
CA GLN A 210 -9.68 16.42 1.54
C GLN A 210 -10.53 15.32 0.86
N MET A 211 -10.42 14.06 1.31
CA MET A 211 -11.25 12.99 0.76
C MET A 211 -12.74 13.20 1.07
N VAL A 212 -13.06 13.72 2.25
CA VAL A 212 -14.46 13.99 2.63
C VAL A 212 -15.04 15.11 1.77
N GLU A 213 -14.27 16.18 1.53
CA GLU A 213 -14.70 17.32 0.71
C GLU A 213 -14.96 16.92 -0.74
N GLN A 214 -14.15 16.01 -1.29
CA GLN A 214 -14.20 15.65 -2.70
C GLN A 214 -15.16 14.51 -3.02
N THR A 215 -15.26 13.52 -2.14
CA THR A 215 -16.13 12.35 -2.35
C THR A 215 -17.50 12.52 -1.70
N GLY A 216 -17.63 13.44 -0.74
CA GLY A 216 -18.82 13.57 0.11
C GLY A 216 -18.98 12.40 1.11
N VAL A 217 -18.04 11.45 1.14
CA VAL A 217 -18.08 10.28 2.02
C VAL A 217 -17.47 10.64 3.36
N THR A 218 -18.34 10.84 4.34
CA THR A 218 -17.96 11.13 5.72
C THR A 218 -17.72 9.86 6.52
N PRO A 219 -16.95 9.91 7.63
CA PRO A 219 -16.84 8.78 8.56
C PRO A 219 -18.19 8.27 9.07
N ALA A 220 -19.18 9.16 9.20
CA ALA A 220 -20.54 8.79 9.61
C ALA A 220 -21.27 7.96 8.54
N ILE A 221 -21.07 8.28 7.25
CA ILE A 221 -21.59 7.46 6.14
C ILE A 221 -20.96 6.06 6.16
N ILE A 222 -19.64 5.98 6.34
CA ILE A 222 -18.93 4.69 6.40
C ILE A 222 -19.45 3.84 7.58
N ALA A 223 -19.64 4.45 8.75
CA ALA A 223 -20.19 3.77 9.92
C ALA A 223 -21.62 3.26 9.67
N TYR A 224 -22.50 4.11 9.11
CA TYR A 224 -23.88 3.76 8.79
C TYR A 224 -23.97 2.60 7.78
N ILE A 225 -23.16 2.64 6.72
CA ILE A 225 -23.10 1.56 5.72
C ILE A 225 -22.56 0.27 6.34
N THR A 226 -21.51 0.36 7.17
CA THR A 226 -20.92 -0.81 7.84
C THR A 226 -21.94 -1.52 8.74
N GLU A 227 -22.70 -0.74 9.50
CA GLU A 227 -23.75 -1.26 10.38
C GLU A 227 -24.93 -1.83 9.60
N ALA A 228 -25.44 -1.12 8.58
CA ALA A 228 -26.52 -1.61 7.73
C ALA A 228 -26.12 -2.86 6.92
N PHE A 229 -24.85 -2.97 6.53
CA PHE A 229 -24.34 -4.18 5.88
C PHE A 229 -24.26 -5.36 6.84
N ALA A 230 -23.80 -5.13 8.08
CA ALA A 230 -23.80 -6.14 9.14
C ALA A 230 -25.22 -6.63 9.43
N GLU A 231 -26.19 -5.72 9.53
CA GLU A 231 -27.60 -6.07 9.70
C GLU A 231 -28.15 -6.91 8.55
N SER A 232 -27.68 -6.70 7.31
CA SER A 232 -28.04 -7.56 6.18
C SER A 232 -27.61 -9.02 6.36
N LYS A 233 -26.47 -9.26 7.02
CA LYS A 233 -25.99 -10.62 7.34
C LYS A 233 -26.72 -11.19 8.55
N LEU A 234 -26.91 -10.39 9.60
CA LEU A 234 -27.67 -10.76 10.80
C LEU A 234 -29.11 -11.16 10.45
N ALA A 235 -29.76 -10.47 9.53
CA ALA A 235 -31.11 -10.80 9.05
C ALA A 235 -31.18 -12.17 8.34
N ILE A 236 -30.09 -12.63 7.72
CA ILE A 236 -30.00 -13.96 7.13
C ILE A 236 -29.76 -14.99 8.23
N TRP A 237 -28.80 -14.75 9.13
CA TRP A 237 -28.51 -15.66 10.23
C TRP A 237 -29.68 -15.86 11.18
N ALA A 238 -30.55 -14.86 11.35
CA ALA A 238 -31.80 -14.99 12.11
C ALA A 238 -32.74 -16.10 11.60
N ARG A 239 -32.56 -16.60 10.36
CA ARG A 239 -33.32 -17.74 9.82
C ARG A 239 -32.76 -19.10 10.24
N TYR A 240 -31.50 -19.14 10.72
CA TYR A 240 -30.75 -20.35 11.05
C TYR A 240 -30.49 -20.50 12.55
N LEU A 241 -30.40 -19.38 13.27
CA LEU A 241 -30.08 -19.32 14.71
C LEU A 241 -31.35 -19.24 15.56
N ASP A 242 -31.27 -19.73 16.80
CA ASP A 242 -32.31 -19.50 17.81
C ASP A 242 -32.18 -18.11 18.46
N GLU A 243 -33.16 -17.72 19.29
CA GLU A 243 -33.20 -16.38 19.90
C GLU A 243 -31.97 -16.08 20.78
N GLU A 244 -31.47 -17.06 21.53
CA GLU A 244 -30.31 -16.88 22.41
C GLU A 244 -29.01 -16.75 21.61
N GLU A 245 -28.84 -17.61 20.59
CA GLU A 245 -27.71 -17.54 19.67
C GLU A 245 -27.70 -16.21 18.90
N MET A 246 -28.86 -15.78 18.41
CA MET A 246 -29.00 -14.54 17.66
C MET A 246 -28.73 -13.31 18.54
N ALA A 247 -29.21 -13.31 19.79
CA ALA A 247 -28.93 -12.25 20.74
C ALA A 247 -27.43 -12.13 21.03
N PHE A 248 -26.75 -13.26 21.25
CA PHE A 248 -25.30 -13.30 21.43
C PHE A 248 -24.58 -12.74 20.19
N SER A 249 -24.93 -13.21 19.00
CA SER A 249 -24.27 -12.77 17.78
C SER A 249 -24.48 -11.30 17.49
N ARG A 250 -25.68 -10.76 17.69
CA ARG A 250 -25.94 -9.32 17.50
C ARG A 250 -25.16 -8.46 18.47
N GLN A 251 -25.01 -8.90 19.73
CA GLN A 251 -24.25 -8.20 20.74
C GLN A 251 -22.74 -8.16 20.42
N HIS A 252 -22.19 -9.26 19.91
CA HIS A 252 -20.74 -9.42 19.74
C HIS A 252 -20.22 -9.25 18.31
N TYR A 253 -21.10 -9.08 17.31
CA TYR A 253 -20.71 -8.95 15.90
C TYR A 253 -19.76 -7.77 15.66
N PHE A 254 -20.02 -6.64 16.32
CA PHE A 254 -19.28 -5.40 16.11
C PHE A 254 -17.99 -5.31 16.94
N ASP A 255 -17.80 -6.18 17.95
CA ASP A 255 -16.67 -6.12 18.89
C ASP A 255 -15.31 -6.17 18.19
N ARG A 256 -15.19 -7.02 17.16
CA ARG A 256 -13.94 -7.28 16.44
C ARG A 256 -14.07 -7.13 14.93
N LEU A 257 -15.12 -6.45 14.46
CA LEU A 257 -15.41 -6.30 13.02
C LEU A 257 -14.25 -5.64 12.26
N GLN A 258 -13.58 -4.66 12.88
CA GLN A 258 -12.47 -3.90 12.29
C GLN A 258 -11.17 -4.73 12.12
N GLU A 259 -11.07 -5.90 12.76
CA GLU A 259 -9.89 -6.78 12.62
C GLU A 259 -9.94 -7.64 11.35
N TRP A 260 -11.13 -7.80 10.74
CA TRP A 260 -11.33 -8.64 9.56
C TRP A 260 -10.54 -8.20 8.33
N PRO A 261 -10.53 -6.92 7.90
CA PRO A 261 -9.79 -6.51 6.69
C PRO A 261 -8.30 -6.85 6.75
N ALA A 262 -7.66 -6.61 7.90
CA ALA A 262 -6.24 -6.91 8.10
C ALA A 262 -5.96 -8.42 8.06
N LEU A 263 -6.86 -9.24 8.58
CA LEU A 263 -6.73 -10.70 8.48
C LEU A 263 -6.94 -11.19 7.04
N VAL A 264 -7.96 -10.70 6.35
CA VAL A 264 -8.26 -11.05 4.95
C VAL A 264 -7.08 -10.69 4.05
N ALA A 265 -6.47 -9.52 4.23
CA ALA A 265 -5.27 -9.13 3.49
C ALA A 265 -4.10 -10.13 3.70
N LYS A 266 -3.87 -10.58 4.94
CA LYS A 266 -2.85 -11.60 5.25
C LYS A 266 -3.19 -12.97 4.64
N LEU A 267 -4.45 -13.37 4.64
CA LEU A 267 -4.91 -14.60 4.00
C LEU A 267 -4.66 -14.58 2.49
N HIS A 268 -5.02 -13.47 1.82
CA HIS A 268 -4.75 -13.27 0.39
C HIS A 268 -3.26 -13.26 0.06
N GLN A 269 -2.45 -12.62 0.90
CA GLN A 269 -1.00 -12.63 0.74
C GLN A 269 -0.45 -14.06 0.85
N ALA A 270 -0.87 -14.81 1.88
CA ALA A 270 -0.46 -16.19 2.08
C ALA A 270 -0.85 -17.11 0.89
N CYS A 271 -2.04 -16.92 0.32
CA CYS A 271 -2.47 -17.65 -0.88
C CYS A 271 -1.60 -17.30 -2.10
N ARG A 272 -1.30 -16.01 -2.31
CA ARG A 272 -0.40 -15.56 -3.39
C ARG A 272 1.01 -16.13 -3.26
N GLU A 273 1.50 -16.26 -2.03
CA GLU A 273 2.82 -16.83 -1.71
C GLU A 273 2.83 -18.36 -1.72
N GLY A 274 1.67 -19.02 -1.92
CA GLY A 274 1.56 -20.47 -1.94
C GLY A 274 1.79 -21.12 -0.57
N VAL A 275 1.47 -20.43 0.52
CA VAL A 275 1.64 -20.94 1.88
C VAL A 275 0.76 -22.16 2.09
N ALA A 276 1.38 -23.30 2.41
CA ALA A 276 0.65 -24.54 2.69
C ALA A 276 -0.26 -24.36 3.93
N PRO A 277 -1.55 -24.77 3.88
CA PRO A 277 -2.48 -24.63 5.01
C PRO A 277 -2.01 -25.32 6.29
N ASP A 278 -1.32 -26.46 6.15
CA ASP A 278 -0.81 -27.25 7.28
C ASP A 278 0.49 -26.70 7.88
N SER A 279 1.12 -25.71 7.23
CA SER A 279 2.32 -25.07 7.75
C SER A 279 2.04 -24.30 9.04
N ALA A 280 3.08 -24.01 9.83
CA ALA A 280 2.94 -23.20 11.04
C ALA A 280 2.31 -21.81 10.76
N SER A 281 2.65 -21.20 9.61
CA SER A 281 2.08 -19.91 9.17
C SER A 281 0.61 -20.05 8.78
N GLY A 282 0.26 -21.07 7.98
CA GLY A 282 -1.12 -21.37 7.59
C GLY A 282 -2.02 -21.65 8.80
N GLN A 283 -1.52 -22.45 9.76
CA GLN A 283 -2.24 -22.73 11.00
C GLN A 283 -2.42 -21.49 11.89
N ALA A 284 -1.46 -20.56 11.91
CA ALA A 284 -1.58 -19.33 12.68
C ALA A 284 -2.68 -18.43 12.11
N LEU A 285 -2.75 -18.29 10.78
CA LEU A 285 -3.82 -17.55 10.10
C LEU A 285 -5.19 -18.19 10.32
N ALA A 286 -5.27 -19.51 10.24
CA ALA A 286 -6.49 -20.25 10.49
C ALA A 286 -7.00 -20.11 11.94
N ARG A 287 -6.10 -20.06 12.93
CA ARG A 287 -6.46 -19.76 14.33
C ARG A 287 -6.96 -18.33 14.51
N ALA A 288 -6.30 -17.35 13.90
CA ALA A 288 -6.74 -15.95 13.96
C ALA A 288 -8.14 -15.78 13.34
N TRP A 289 -8.42 -16.45 12.23
CA TRP A 289 -9.75 -16.50 11.62
C TRP A 289 -10.77 -17.11 12.58
N LEU A 290 -10.42 -18.24 13.20
CA LEU A 290 -11.31 -18.92 14.14
C LEU A 290 -11.64 -18.06 15.37
N GLU A 291 -10.66 -17.35 15.91
CA GLU A 291 -10.86 -16.44 17.04
C GLU A 291 -11.79 -15.28 16.70
N LEU A 292 -11.68 -14.70 15.50
CA LEU A 292 -12.59 -13.66 15.02
C LEU A 292 -13.99 -14.22 14.73
N PHE A 293 -14.07 -15.44 14.21
CA PHE A 293 -15.36 -16.08 13.95
C PHE A 293 -16.10 -16.42 15.26
N GLN A 294 -15.41 -17.05 16.22
CA GLN A 294 -15.97 -17.42 17.51
C GLN A 294 -16.33 -16.21 18.38
N SER A 295 -15.74 -15.02 18.11
CA SER A 295 -16.09 -13.83 18.88
C SER A 295 -17.56 -13.46 18.74
N TYR A 296 -18.16 -13.66 17.55
CA TYR A 296 -19.58 -13.39 17.32
C TYR A 296 -20.44 -14.65 17.18
N ALA A 297 -19.87 -15.78 16.75
CA ALA A 297 -20.61 -17.05 16.61
C ALA A 297 -20.68 -17.86 17.91
N GLY A 298 -19.86 -17.50 18.90
CA GLY A 298 -19.68 -18.27 20.14
C GLY A 298 -18.82 -19.52 19.93
N THR A 299 -18.75 -20.38 20.94
CA THR A 299 -17.90 -21.59 20.94
C THR A 299 -18.68 -22.90 20.88
N ARG A 300 -20.02 -22.84 20.89
CA ARG A 300 -20.87 -24.03 20.89
C ARG A 300 -20.79 -24.73 19.51
N PRO A 301 -20.39 -26.02 19.44
CA PRO A 301 -20.25 -26.72 18.16
C PRO A 301 -21.53 -26.74 17.30
N GLN A 302 -22.70 -26.84 17.94
CA GLN A 302 -24.00 -26.85 17.26
C GLN A 302 -24.30 -25.50 16.58
N THR A 303 -24.01 -24.39 17.28
CA THR A 303 -24.19 -23.03 16.76
C THR A 303 -23.24 -22.78 15.58
N LEU A 304 -21.98 -23.17 15.71
CA LEU A 304 -20.99 -23.07 14.62
C LEU A 304 -21.42 -23.84 13.37
N GLN A 305 -22.05 -25.01 13.54
CA GLN A 305 -22.59 -25.80 12.43
C GLN A 305 -23.76 -25.09 11.73
N LYS A 306 -24.63 -24.39 12.47
CA LYS A 306 -25.72 -23.58 11.89
C LYS A 306 -25.16 -22.44 11.04
N PHE A 307 -24.15 -21.71 11.53
CA PHE A 307 -23.46 -20.67 10.76
C PHE A 307 -22.85 -21.22 9.47
N ARG A 308 -22.16 -22.37 9.53
CA ARG A 308 -21.59 -23.01 8.34
C ARG A 308 -22.66 -23.35 7.31
N ARG A 309 -23.76 -23.98 7.75
CA ARG A 309 -24.89 -24.30 6.87
C ARG A 309 -25.47 -23.05 6.22
N ALA A 310 -25.59 -21.95 6.96
CA ALA A 310 -26.03 -20.68 6.40
C ALA A 310 -25.07 -20.18 5.31
N MET A 311 -23.75 -20.20 5.56
CA MET A 311 -22.74 -19.78 4.58
C MET A 311 -22.72 -20.65 3.31
N GLU A 312 -23.01 -21.95 3.42
CA GLU A 312 -23.14 -22.86 2.27
C GLU A 312 -24.41 -22.60 1.45
N GLN A 313 -25.51 -22.19 2.09
CA GLN A 313 -26.82 -22.03 1.46
C GLN A 313 -27.11 -20.61 0.96
N GLU A 314 -26.44 -19.60 1.52
CA GLU A 314 -26.75 -18.19 1.30
C GLU A 314 -25.54 -17.44 0.71
N PRO A 315 -25.47 -17.29 -0.62
CA PRO A 315 -24.37 -16.59 -1.29
C PRO A 315 -24.14 -15.15 -0.81
N HIS A 316 -25.18 -14.49 -0.27
CA HIS A 316 -25.10 -13.12 0.24
C HIS A 316 -24.18 -13.00 1.46
N LEU A 317 -24.03 -14.06 2.27
CA LEU A 317 -23.13 -14.03 3.44
C LEU A 317 -21.66 -13.89 3.04
N MET A 318 -21.32 -14.33 1.82
CA MET A 318 -19.98 -14.21 1.23
C MET A 318 -19.72 -12.87 0.54
N LYS A 319 -20.72 -11.99 0.41
CA LYS A 319 -20.52 -10.65 -0.15
C LYS A 319 -19.75 -9.77 0.83
N GLY A 320 -18.89 -8.90 0.29
CA GLY A 320 -18.14 -7.90 1.07
C GLY A 320 -17.15 -8.47 2.08
N THR A 321 -16.85 -9.78 2.02
CA THR A 321 -15.80 -10.43 2.81
C THR A 321 -14.53 -10.71 2.00
N ASP A 322 -14.45 -10.25 0.74
CA ASP A 322 -13.32 -10.47 -0.19
C ASP A 322 -12.80 -11.92 -0.13
N ASP A 323 -13.66 -12.91 0.09
CA ASP A 323 -13.24 -14.24 0.58
C ASP A 323 -12.97 -15.26 -0.54
N ALA A 324 -13.07 -14.85 -1.80
CA ALA A 324 -12.85 -15.73 -2.95
C ALA A 324 -11.43 -16.34 -2.98
N GLY A 325 -10.44 -15.64 -2.41
CA GLY A 325 -9.09 -16.17 -2.21
C GLY A 325 -8.86 -16.84 -0.85
N GLY A 326 -9.66 -16.50 0.17
CA GLY A 326 -9.53 -16.97 1.55
C GLY A 326 -10.27 -18.26 1.86
N ALA A 327 -11.21 -18.68 1.01
CA ALA A 327 -12.08 -19.83 1.23
C ALA A 327 -11.33 -21.15 1.54
N GLU A 328 -10.15 -21.40 0.95
CA GLU A 328 -9.36 -22.61 1.24
C GLU A 328 -8.66 -22.57 2.61
N LEU A 329 -8.22 -21.39 3.06
CA LEU A 329 -7.60 -21.18 4.38
C LEU A 329 -8.67 -21.04 5.48
N ALA A 330 -9.81 -20.43 5.19
CA ALA A 330 -11.01 -20.48 6.03
C ALA A 330 -11.51 -21.93 6.17
N ALA A 331 -11.52 -22.71 5.08
CA ALA A 331 -11.80 -24.14 5.11
C ALA A 331 -10.72 -24.94 5.88
N ALA A 332 -9.48 -24.45 5.96
CA ALA A 332 -8.45 -25.01 6.84
C ALA A 332 -8.73 -24.68 8.33
N GLY A 333 -9.22 -23.48 8.64
CA GLY A 333 -9.77 -23.14 9.96
C GLY A 333 -10.93 -24.06 10.36
N ASP A 334 -11.82 -24.34 9.43
CA ASP A 334 -12.91 -25.32 9.60
C ASP A 334 -12.40 -26.74 9.86
N ARG A 335 -11.31 -27.16 9.19
CA ARG A 335 -10.64 -28.45 9.45
C ARG A 335 -9.98 -28.50 10.83
N ILE A 336 -9.43 -27.39 11.33
CA ILE A 336 -8.91 -27.28 12.70
C ILE A 336 -10.04 -27.43 13.73
N LEU A 337 -11.18 -26.77 13.50
CA LEU A 337 -12.40 -26.93 14.29
C LEU A 337 -12.87 -28.39 14.36
N MET A 338 -12.92 -29.08 13.20
CA MET A 338 -13.31 -30.50 13.13
C MET A 338 -12.37 -31.41 13.93
N ARG A 339 -11.05 -31.14 13.89
CA ARG A 339 -10.05 -31.89 14.67
C ARG A 339 -10.18 -31.65 16.17
N GLN A 340 -10.52 -30.43 16.59
CA GLN A 340 -10.73 -30.09 18.00
C GLN A 340 -12.06 -30.63 18.54
N ALA A 341 -13.12 -30.65 17.72
CA ALA A 341 -14.43 -31.20 18.09
C ALA A 341 -14.43 -32.74 18.17
N GLN A 342 -13.53 -33.43 17.46
CA GLN A 342 -13.42 -34.89 17.51
C GLN A 342 -12.65 -35.42 18.73
N GLY A 343 -12.01 -34.57 19.54
CA GLY A 343 -11.14 -34.99 20.65
C GLY A 343 -9.94 -35.82 20.18
N PRO A 344 -8.93 -36.07 21.05
CA PRO A 344 -7.88 -37.02 20.70
C PRO A 344 -8.53 -38.39 20.49
N ALA A 345 -8.36 -38.96 19.30
CA ALA A 345 -8.74 -40.35 19.07
C ALA A 345 -8.10 -41.20 20.16
N ALA A 346 -8.94 -41.79 21.01
CA ALA A 346 -8.51 -42.76 22.01
C ALA A 346 -7.76 -43.88 21.28
N GLY A 347 -6.51 -44.10 21.69
CA GLY A 347 -5.69 -45.22 21.23
C GLY A 347 -6.20 -46.57 21.70
#